data_AF-L0DVY1-F1
#
_entry.id   AF-L0DVY1-F1
#
_cell.length_a   1.000
_cell.length_b   1.000
_cell.length_c   1.000
_cell.angle_alpha   90.00
_cell.angle_beta   90.00
_cell.angle_gamma   90.00
#
_symmetry.space_group_name_H-M   'P 1'
#
loop_
_entity.id
_entity.type
_entity.pdbx_description
1 polymer ?
#
loop_
_entity_poly.entity_id
_entity_poly.type
_entity_poly.pdbx_seq_one_letter_code
_entity_poly.pdbx_strand_id
1 'polypeptide(L)'
;MPSTTAGSPTGGRLFEVARATASRGSVELQVDGQSLRTKTSKRPARLGRAARTAELELRYTPVTLRGTPAGADPPVTLELTVVHALERDPPKGEKPLEWFVLTTLTVTSAEQAAEILRWYRLRWRIEDWHRVLKSGCKIDELGHHSVERLGTRHRDPAGHRLAGDADDPAGPRGPGTAAGAAVLGRRTAGAR
;
A
#
# COMPACT_ATOMS: atom_id res chain seq x y z
N MET A 1 3.70 -32.36 29.03
CA MET A 1 4.28 -31.60 27.92
C MET A 1 3.56 -32.04 26.65
N PRO A 2 2.63 -31.28 26.05
CA PRO A 2 2.11 -31.66 24.74
C PRO A 2 3.14 -31.27 23.68
N SER A 3 3.66 -32.28 22.99
CA SER A 3 4.52 -32.17 21.83
C SER A 3 3.77 -31.48 20.68
N THR A 4 4.25 -30.30 20.28
CA THR A 4 3.83 -29.63 19.05
C THR A 4 4.29 -30.46 17.86
N THR A 5 3.35 -31.15 17.21
CA THR A 5 3.58 -31.77 15.90
C THR A 5 3.72 -30.65 14.87
N ALA A 6 4.96 -30.37 14.46
CA ALA A 6 5.23 -29.58 13.26
C ALA A 6 4.72 -30.38 12.05
N GLY A 7 3.62 -29.94 11.46
CA GLY A 7 3.10 -30.49 10.22
C GLY A 7 4.15 -30.38 9.12
N SER A 8 4.46 -31.51 8.48
CA SER A 8 5.31 -31.54 7.29
C SER A 8 4.71 -30.65 6.18
N PRO A 9 5.52 -29.86 5.45
CA PRO A 9 5.00 -28.96 4.43
C PRO A 9 4.55 -29.76 3.20
N THR A 10 3.26 -30.06 3.12
CA THR A 10 2.65 -30.59 1.89
C THR A 10 2.87 -29.56 0.78
N GLY A 11 3.63 -29.93 -0.26
CA GLY A 11 3.96 -29.09 -1.41
C GLY A 11 2.77 -28.78 -2.32
N GLY A 12 1.75 -28.09 -1.79
CA GLY A 12 0.59 -27.62 -2.54
C GLY A 12 0.81 -26.24 -3.16
N ARG A 13 0.01 -25.88 -4.17
CA ARG A 13 0.02 -24.52 -4.73
C ARG A 13 -0.63 -23.56 -3.72
N LEU A 14 0.00 -22.40 -3.49
CA LEU A 14 -0.43 -21.41 -2.48
C LEU A 14 -1.94 -21.12 -2.51
N PHE A 15 -2.51 -20.89 -3.70
CA PHE A 15 -3.93 -20.54 -3.82
C PHE A 15 -4.86 -21.71 -3.53
N GLU A 16 -4.44 -22.95 -3.78
CA GLU A 16 -5.23 -24.14 -3.46
C GLU A 16 -5.29 -24.33 -1.95
N VAL A 17 -4.15 -24.20 -1.26
CA VAL A 17 -4.07 -24.24 0.20
C VAL A 17 -4.96 -23.17 0.83
N ALA A 18 -4.87 -21.94 0.32
CA ALA A 18 -5.67 -20.82 0.83
C ALA A 18 -7.18 -21.04 0.63
N ARG A 19 -7.62 -21.55 -0.54
CA ARG A 19 -9.05 -21.85 -0.80
C ARG A 19 -9.57 -23.05 -0.01
N ALA A 20 -8.74 -24.06 0.22
CA ALA A 20 -9.09 -25.25 0.98
C ALA A 20 -9.11 -25.01 2.50
N THR A 21 -8.52 -23.92 2.97
CA THR A 21 -8.54 -23.54 4.39
C THR A 21 -9.97 -23.27 4.84
N ALA A 22 -10.32 -23.73 6.05
CA ALA A 22 -11.64 -23.48 6.61
C ALA A 22 -11.92 -21.97 6.73
N SER A 23 -13.16 -21.57 6.46
CA SER A 23 -13.64 -20.23 6.72
C SER A 23 -13.57 -19.92 8.22
N ARG A 24 -13.07 -18.74 8.57
CA ARG A 24 -12.83 -18.30 9.96
C ARG A 24 -13.53 -16.99 10.31
N GLY A 25 -14.40 -16.50 9.43
CA GLY A 25 -15.20 -15.29 9.67
C GLY A 25 -15.59 -14.61 8.37
N SER A 26 -16.25 -13.46 8.50
CA SER A 26 -16.54 -12.57 7.38
C SER A 26 -16.28 -11.11 7.76
N VAL A 27 -16.16 -10.26 6.74
CA VAL A 27 -16.03 -8.81 6.91
C VAL A 27 -16.76 -8.09 5.79
N GLU A 28 -17.45 -7.01 6.13
CA GLU A 28 -17.96 -6.08 5.14
C GLU A 28 -16.88 -5.09 4.69
N LEU A 29 -16.71 -4.96 3.38
CA LEU A 29 -15.77 -4.04 2.79
C LEU A 29 -16.46 -3.14 1.77
N GLN A 30 -16.26 -1.83 1.92
CA GLN A 30 -16.60 -0.88 0.87
C GLN A 30 -15.66 -1.05 -0.32
N VAL A 31 -16.24 -1.32 -1.48
CA VAL A 31 -15.51 -1.37 -2.75
C VAL A 31 -15.88 -0.15 -3.58
N ASP A 32 -14.89 0.68 -3.83
CA ASP A 32 -15.06 1.90 -4.60
C ASP A 32 -15.43 1.58 -6.05
N GLY A 33 -16.32 2.40 -6.60
CA GLY A 33 -16.72 2.29 -7.98
C GLY A 33 -15.58 2.69 -8.92
N GLN A 34 -15.49 2.00 -10.06
CA GLN A 34 -14.65 2.47 -11.17
C GLN A 34 -15.49 3.36 -12.07
N SER A 35 -15.08 4.62 -12.19
CA SER A 35 -15.77 5.61 -13.02
C SER A 35 -15.88 5.13 -14.47
N LEU A 36 -17.08 5.26 -15.03
CA LEU A 36 -17.38 5.11 -16.46
C LEU A 36 -16.79 6.23 -17.32
N ARG A 37 -16.03 7.16 -16.74
CA ARG A 37 -15.52 8.32 -17.47
C ARG A 37 -14.74 7.85 -18.69
N THR A 38 -15.29 8.19 -19.85
CA THR A 38 -14.68 7.94 -21.15
C THR A 38 -13.27 8.51 -21.10
N LYS A 39 -12.26 7.66 -21.19
CA LYS A 39 -10.91 8.17 -21.37
C LYS A 39 -10.86 8.83 -22.74
N THR A 40 -10.24 10.00 -22.81
CA THR A 40 -9.79 10.63 -24.08
C THR A 40 -8.81 9.74 -24.87
N SER A 41 -8.33 8.63 -24.28
CA SER A 41 -7.42 7.68 -24.93
C SER A 41 -8.16 6.66 -25.80
N LYS A 42 -7.56 6.25 -26.93
CA LYS A 42 -7.99 5.17 -27.85
C LYS A 42 -8.19 3.76 -27.23
N ARG A 43 -8.14 3.60 -25.91
CA ARG A 43 -8.42 2.33 -25.23
C ARG A 43 -9.93 2.19 -25.00
N PRO A 44 -10.49 0.98 -25.15
CA PRO A 44 -11.90 0.75 -24.84
C PRO A 44 -12.21 1.20 -23.41
N ALA A 45 -13.36 1.86 -23.23
CA ALA A 45 -13.85 2.23 -21.91
C ALA A 45 -13.92 0.96 -21.07
N ARG A 46 -13.29 0.97 -19.88
CA ARG A 46 -13.49 -0.12 -18.93
C ARG A 46 -14.97 -0.12 -18.54
N LEU A 47 -15.61 -1.29 -18.50
CA LEU A 47 -16.91 -1.39 -17.84
C LEU A 47 -16.74 -0.83 -16.43
N GLY A 48 -17.39 0.30 -16.19
CA GLY A 48 -17.38 0.93 -14.88
C GLY A 48 -18.08 0.00 -13.90
N ARG A 49 -17.46 -0.17 -12.74
CA ARG A 49 -18.02 -0.94 -11.64
C ARG A 49 -18.72 0.03 -10.70
N ALA A 50 -19.94 -0.26 -10.29
CA ALA A 50 -20.62 0.52 -9.28
C ALA A 50 -19.92 0.35 -7.91
N ALA A 51 -19.90 1.42 -7.12
CA ALA A 51 -19.48 1.30 -5.73
C ALA A 51 -20.47 0.39 -4.99
N ARG A 52 -19.97 -0.48 -4.11
CA ARG A 52 -20.82 -1.38 -3.31
C ARG A 52 -20.18 -1.79 -2.00
N THR A 53 -21.02 -2.21 -1.06
CA THR A 53 -20.60 -3.01 0.10
C THR A 53 -20.51 -4.48 -0.35
N ALA A 54 -19.38 -5.12 -0.10
CA ALA A 54 -19.18 -6.55 -0.35
C ALA A 54 -18.95 -7.28 0.98
N GLU A 55 -19.72 -8.33 1.25
CA GLU A 55 -19.44 -9.26 2.35
C GLU A 55 -18.40 -10.28 1.88
N LEU A 56 -17.24 -10.28 2.54
CA LEU A 56 -16.12 -11.14 2.21
C LEU A 56 -15.98 -12.23 3.25
N GLU A 57 -15.99 -13.48 2.81
CA GLU A 57 -15.59 -14.62 3.62
C GLU A 57 -14.07 -14.68 3.77
N LEU A 58 -13.61 -14.91 5.00
CA LEU A 58 -12.20 -14.87 5.36
C LEU A 58 -11.64 -16.27 5.65
N ARG A 59 -10.53 -16.58 4.99
CA ARG A 59 -9.67 -17.73 5.27
C ARG A 59 -8.27 -17.21 5.53
N TYR A 60 -7.60 -17.71 6.57
CA TYR A 60 -6.22 -17.33 6.84
C TYR A 60 -5.43 -18.47 7.46
N THR A 61 -4.21 -18.66 6.97
CA THR A 61 -3.31 -19.72 7.41
C THR A 61 -1.85 -19.30 7.26
N PRO A 62 -0.96 -19.70 8.18
CA PRO A 62 0.47 -19.62 7.94
C PRO A 62 0.84 -20.46 6.71
N VAL A 63 1.81 -19.98 5.94
CA VAL A 63 2.38 -20.62 4.76
C VAL A 63 3.88 -20.40 4.73
N THR A 64 4.59 -21.44 4.35
CA THR A 64 6.04 -21.42 4.17
C THR A 64 6.35 -21.31 2.68
N LEU A 65 6.97 -20.22 2.26
CA LEU A 65 7.42 -20.05 0.88
C LEU A 65 8.91 -20.34 0.79
N ARG A 66 9.28 -21.26 -0.09
CA ARG A 66 10.68 -21.54 -0.43
C ARG A 66 11.01 -20.93 -1.77
N GLY A 67 12.10 -20.18 -1.84
CA GLY A 67 12.57 -19.57 -3.08
C GLY A 67 14.08 -19.41 -3.10
N THR A 68 14.62 -19.18 -4.30
CA THR A 68 16.02 -18.87 -4.54
C THR A 68 16.12 -17.49 -5.20
N PRO A 69 15.97 -16.39 -4.43
CA PRO A 69 16.11 -15.05 -4.99
C PRO A 69 17.50 -14.88 -5.63
N ALA A 70 17.55 -14.42 -6.88
CA ALA A 70 18.78 -14.10 -7.61
C ALA A 70 19.91 -15.17 -7.53
N GLY A 71 19.55 -16.46 -7.47
CA GLY A 71 20.54 -17.56 -7.42
C GLY A 71 21.16 -17.81 -6.05
N ALA A 72 20.53 -17.34 -4.96
CA ALA A 72 20.98 -17.64 -3.60
C ALA A 72 21.03 -19.15 -3.32
N ASP A 73 22.18 -19.61 -2.82
CA ASP A 73 22.42 -20.94 -2.29
C ASP A 73 22.99 -20.80 -0.86
N PRO A 74 22.33 -21.32 0.19
CA PRO A 74 21.13 -22.16 0.16
C PRO A 74 19.82 -21.41 -0.14
N PRO A 75 18.76 -22.12 -0.59
CA PRO A 75 17.42 -21.56 -0.76
C PRO A 75 16.91 -20.89 0.51
N VAL A 76 16.23 -19.76 0.33
CA VAL A 76 15.61 -19.00 1.42
C VAL A 76 14.20 -19.51 1.66
N THR A 77 13.87 -19.68 2.94
CA THR A 77 12.54 -20.03 3.41
C THR A 77 11.93 -18.83 4.14
N LEU A 78 10.70 -18.47 3.78
CA LEU A 78 9.96 -17.36 4.37
C LEU A 78 8.65 -17.88 4.98
N GLU A 79 8.49 -17.67 6.28
CA GLU A 79 7.22 -17.88 6.97
C GLU A 79 6.34 -16.64 6.81
N LEU A 80 5.18 -16.81 6.22
CA LEU A 80 4.20 -15.76 5.98
C LEU A 80 2.81 -16.24 6.40
N THR A 81 1.86 -15.32 6.44
CA THR A 81 0.44 -15.64 6.51
C THR A 81 -0.22 -15.26 5.19
N VAL A 82 -1.03 -16.17 4.64
CA VAL A 82 -1.95 -15.82 3.55
C VAL A 82 -3.31 -15.49 4.13
N VAL A 83 -3.86 -14.36 3.73
CA VAL A 83 -5.25 -13.97 3.96
C VAL A 83 -5.98 -14.06 2.62
N HIS A 84 -6.93 -14.99 2.52
CA HIS A 84 -7.83 -15.12 1.39
C HIS A 84 -9.19 -14.55 1.75
N ALA A 85 -9.70 -13.67 0.88
CA ALA A 85 -10.99 -13.01 1.03
C ALA A 85 -11.80 -13.23 -0.24
N LEU A 86 -13.01 -13.78 -0.10
CA LEU A 86 -13.90 -14.08 -1.22
C LEU A 86 -15.29 -13.48 -0.99
N GLU A 87 -15.79 -12.70 -1.93
CA GLU A 87 -17.15 -12.15 -1.93
C GLU A 87 -18.19 -13.27 -2.00
N ARG A 88 -19.07 -13.36 -0.98
CA ARG A 88 -20.09 -14.40 -0.88
C ARG A 88 -21.17 -14.24 -1.95
N ASP A 89 -21.78 -13.07 -2.02
CA ASP A 89 -22.91 -12.78 -2.89
C ASP A 89 -22.59 -11.61 -3.84
N PRO A 90 -21.81 -11.85 -4.93
CA PRO A 90 -21.50 -10.80 -5.87
C PRO A 90 -22.74 -10.33 -6.64
N PRO A 91 -22.83 -9.05 -7.03
CA PRO A 91 -23.93 -8.55 -7.84
C PRO A 91 -24.06 -9.31 -9.17
N LYS A 92 -25.29 -9.43 -9.66
CA LYS A 92 -25.59 -10.13 -10.92
C LYS A 92 -24.79 -9.54 -12.08
N GLY A 93 -24.05 -10.39 -12.79
CA GLY A 93 -23.22 -9.99 -13.93
C GLY A 93 -21.83 -9.45 -13.56
N GLU A 94 -21.51 -9.35 -12.26
CA GLU A 94 -20.18 -9.01 -11.78
C GLU A 94 -19.39 -10.25 -11.35
N LYS A 95 -18.06 -10.21 -11.56
CA LYS A 95 -17.17 -11.23 -10.99
C LYS A 95 -17.00 -10.98 -9.49
N PRO A 96 -16.96 -12.05 -8.66
CA PRO A 96 -16.72 -11.89 -7.23
C PRO A 96 -15.35 -11.27 -6.96
N LEU A 97 -15.30 -10.45 -5.92
CA LEU A 97 -14.04 -10.02 -5.35
C LEU A 97 -13.34 -11.25 -4.74
N GLU A 98 -12.18 -11.60 -5.27
CA GLU A 98 -11.31 -12.62 -4.69
C GLU A 98 -9.91 -12.03 -4.50
N TRP A 99 -9.45 -11.96 -3.26
CA TRP A 99 -8.13 -11.44 -2.90
C TRP A 99 -7.32 -12.48 -2.15
N PHE A 100 -6.04 -12.58 -2.51
CA PHE A 100 -5.01 -13.30 -1.77
C PHE A 100 -3.95 -12.28 -1.36
N VAL A 101 -3.81 -12.06 -0.06
CA VAL A 101 -2.85 -11.10 0.50
C VAL A 101 -1.84 -11.89 1.34
N LEU A 102 -0.57 -11.77 0.98
CA LEU A 102 0.53 -12.28 1.79
C LEU A 102 1.00 -11.20 2.75
N THR A 103 1.21 -11.58 4.00
CA THR A 103 1.71 -10.68 5.04
C THR A 103 2.72 -11.40 5.92
N THR A 104 3.70 -10.67 6.43
CA THR A 104 4.65 -11.16 7.45
C THR A 104 4.04 -11.14 8.85
N LEU A 105 2.86 -10.53 9.01
CA LEU A 105 2.15 -10.46 10.28
C LEU A 105 1.42 -11.78 10.55
N THR A 106 1.44 -12.20 11.81
CA THR A 106 0.62 -13.32 12.27
C THR A 106 -0.85 -12.90 12.30
N VAL A 107 -1.72 -13.73 11.73
CA VAL A 107 -3.17 -13.52 11.74
C VAL A 107 -3.84 -14.71 12.43
N THR A 108 -4.42 -14.46 13.60
CA THR A 108 -5.13 -15.48 14.39
C THR A 108 -6.62 -15.21 14.49
N SER A 109 -7.09 -13.99 14.20
CA SER A 109 -8.50 -13.61 14.28
C SER A 109 -9.03 -12.96 12.99
N ALA A 110 -10.35 -12.95 12.85
CA ALA A 110 -11.04 -12.30 11.72
C ALA A 110 -10.82 -10.78 11.73
N GLU A 111 -10.71 -10.15 12.89
CA GLU A 111 -10.46 -8.71 13.04
C GLU A 111 -9.08 -8.32 12.53
N GLN A 112 -8.08 -9.17 12.80
CA GLN A 112 -6.71 -8.99 12.28
C GLN A 112 -6.70 -9.16 10.76
N ALA A 113 -7.36 -10.21 10.24
CA ALA A 113 -7.49 -10.41 8.79
C ALA A 113 -8.18 -9.21 8.12
N ALA A 114 -9.23 -8.68 8.74
CA ALA A 114 -9.94 -7.49 8.26
C ALA A 114 -9.04 -6.25 8.24
N GLU A 115 -8.16 -6.06 9.23
CA GLU A 115 -7.19 -4.96 9.23
C GLU A 115 -6.19 -5.07 8.06
N ILE A 116 -5.69 -6.28 7.77
CA ILE A 116 -4.85 -6.53 6.59
C ILE A 116 -5.58 -6.12 5.31
N LEU A 117 -6.85 -6.47 5.16
CA LEU A 117 -7.64 -6.09 3.99
C LEU A 117 -7.90 -4.58 3.92
N ARG A 118 -8.11 -3.90 5.06
CA ARG A 118 -8.24 -2.45 5.11
C ARG A 118 -6.98 -1.76 4.62
N TRP A 119 -5.79 -2.20 5.05
CA TRP A 119 -4.52 -1.68 4.53
C TRP A 119 -4.34 -2.00 3.05
N TYR A 120 -4.64 -3.22 2.65
CA TYR A 120 -4.51 -3.64 1.25
C TYR A 120 -5.41 -2.83 0.30
N ARG A 121 -6.61 -2.44 0.74
CA ARG A 121 -7.51 -1.57 -0.03
C ARG A 121 -6.85 -0.23 -0.39
N LEU A 122 -5.96 0.29 0.46
CA LEU A 122 -5.26 1.55 0.24
C LEU A 122 -4.15 1.46 -0.80
N ARG A 123 -3.84 0.27 -1.35
CA ARG A 123 -2.79 0.07 -2.37
C ARG A 123 -2.96 0.99 -3.58
N TRP A 124 -4.20 1.32 -3.97
CA TRP A 124 -4.49 2.20 -5.10
C TRP A 124 -4.08 3.66 -4.87
N ARG A 125 -3.91 4.13 -3.62
CA ARG A 125 -3.55 5.53 -3.32
C ARG A 125 -2.21 5.94 -3.94
N ILE A 126 -1.30 4.99 -4.16
CA ILE A 126 -0.03 5.28 -4.85
C ILE A 126 -0.26 5.64 -6.33
N GLU A 127 -1.28 5.06 -6.97
CA GLU A 127 -1.64 5.39 -8.35
C GLU A 127 -2.25 6.79 -8.44
N ASP A 128 -3.07 7.18 -7.46
CA ASP A 128 -3.60 8.54 -7.38
C ASP A 128 -2.47 9.56 -7.20
N TRP A 129 -1.50 9.27 -6.34
CA TRP A 129 -0.31 10.11 -6.18
C TRP A 129 0.49 10.21 -7.48
N HIS A 130 0.74 9.09 -8.17
CA HIS A 130 1.37 9.10 -9.50
C HIS A 130 0.56 9.91 -10.52
N ARG A 131 -0.77 9.83 -10.50
CA ARG A 131 -1.62 10.63 -11.39
C ARG A 131 -1.48 12.11 -11.11
N VAL A 132 -1.49 12.54 -9.85
CA VAL A 132 -1.28 13.94 -9.46
C VAL A 132 0.09 14.43 -9.95
N LEU A 133 1.16 13.67 -9.71
CA LEU A 133 2.49 14.06 -10.15
C LEU A 133 2.58 14.20 -11.68
N LYS A 134 2.03 13.25 -12.43
CA LYS A 134 2.15 13.22 -13.89
C LYS A 134 1.21 14.18 -14.59
N SER A 135 -0.06 14.19 -14.22
CA SER A 135 -1.08 14.99 -14.92
C SER A 135 -1.34 16.36 -14.29
N GLY A 136 -1.20 16.47 -12.97
CA GLY A 136 -1.40 17.73 -12.24
C GLY A 136 -0.11 18.56 -12.19
N CYS A 137 0.97 17.99 -11.66
CA CYS A 137 2.26 18.67 -11.55
C CYS A 137 3.09 18.62 -12.84
N LYS A 138 2.67 17.84 -13.84
CA LYS A 138 3.35 17.70 -15.13
C LYS A 138 4.84 17.38 -14.98
N ILE A 139 5.17 16.52 -14.01
CA ILE A 139 6.57 16.22 -13.67
C ILE A 139 7.35 15.65 -14.87
N ASP A 140 6.66 14.98 -15.79
CA ASP A 140 7.24 14.44 -17.02
C ASP A 140 7.63 15.55 -18.03
N GLU A 141 7.06 16.75 -17.93
CA GLU A 141 7.39 17.94 -18.74
C GLU A 141 8.58 18.74 -18.19
N LEU A 142 9.03 18.48 -16.94
CA LEU A 142 10.11 19.23 -16.27
C LEU A 142 11.53 18.92 -16.80
N GLY A 143 11.66 18.11 -17.86
CA GLY A 143 12.87 18.06 -18.67
C GLY A 143 14.10 17.40 -18.02
N HIS A 144 13.92 16.35 -17.22
CA HIS A 144 15.03 15.52 -16.74
C HIS A 144 15.51 14.54 -17.82
N HIS A 145 16.10 15.07 -18.90
CA HIS A 145 16.55 14.29 -20.05
C HIS A 145 17.97 13.72 -19.93
N SER A 146 18.60 13.85 -18.76
CA SER A 146 19.99 13.42 -18.53
C SER A 146 20.07 12.64 -17.22
N VAL A 147 20.65 11.43 -17.28
CA VAL A 147 20.82 10.52 -16.12
C VAL A 147 21.56 11.20 -14.97
N GLU A 148 22.50 12.10 -15.26
CA GLU A 148 23.22 12.90 -14.26
C GLU A 148 22.32 13.74 -13.34
N ARG A 149 21.22 14.31 -13.87
CA ARG A 149 20.28 15.12 -13.06
C ARG A 149 19.36 14.26 -12.19
N LEU A 150 19.22 12.97 -12.52
CA LEU A 150 18.49 12.00 -11.68
C LEU A 150 19.39 11.40 -10.60
N GLY A 151 20.72 11.44 -10.80
CA GLY A 151 21.71 10.81 -9.92
C GLY A 151 22.16 11.64 -8.70
N THR A 152 21.82 12.93 -8.60
CA THR A 152 22.36 13.82 -7.54
C THR A 152 21.74 13.63 -6.14
N ARG A 153 21.11 12.49 -5.88
CA ARG A 153 20.82 12.02 -4.51
C ARG A 153 21.46 10.65 -4.23
N HIS A 154 22.60 10.37 -4.85
CA HIS A 154 23.45 9.30 -4.37
C HIS A 154 24.13 9.73 -3.07
N ARG A 155 23.54 9.25 -1.96
CA ARG A 155 24.18 8.93 -0.68
C ARG A 155 25.67 9.28 -0.64
N ASP A 156 26.03 10.26 0.18
CA ASP A 156 27.40 10.52 0.56
C ASP A 156 28.01 9.22 1.14
N PRO A 157 29.07 8.64 0.53
CA PRO A 157 29.68 7.43 1.06
C PRO A 157 30.64 7.70 2.23
N ALA A 158 30.88 8.97 2.59
CA ALA A 158 31.66 9.33 3.76
C ALA A 158 30.78 10.11 4.74
N GLY A 159 30.41 9.47 5.85
CA GLY A 159 29.68 10.10 6.96
C GLY A 159 30.51 11.14 7.71
N HIS A 160 30.93 12.23 7.06
CA HIS A 160 31.57 13.35 7.72
C HIS A 160 30.54 14.40 8.11
N ARG A 161 30.21 14.42 9.39
CA ARG A 161 29.65 15.58 10.09
C ARG A 161 30.71 16.69 10.01
N LEU A 162 30.46 17.73 9.22
CA LEU A 162 31.27 18.95 9.30
C LEU A 162 30.92 19.67 10.61
N ALA A 163 31.85 19.58 11.55
CA ALA A 163 31.95 20.48 12.70
C ALA A 163 32.32 21.89 12.21
N GLY A 164 31.89 22.89 12.98
CA GLY A 164 31.81 24.28 12.57
C GLY A 164 33.13 25.03 12.42
N ASP A 165 32.99 26.28 11.98
CA ASP A 165 33.89 27.38 12.29
C ASP A 165 33.03 28.62 12.60
N ALA A 166 33.22 29.14 13.81
CA ALA A 166 32.94 30.51 14.29
C ALA A 166 34.23 31.35 14.03
N ASP A 167 34.35 32.67 13.98
CA ASP A 167 33.60 33.91 14.30
C ASP A 167 33.96 34.94 13.18
N ASP A 168 33.46 36.17 13.01
CA ASP A 168 33.17 37.30 13.92
C ASP A 168 32.59 38.51 13.07
N PRO A 169 32.30 39.73 13.58
CA PRO A 169 31.04 40.20 14.18
C PRO A 169 30.40 41.45 13.53
N ALA A 170 29.30 41.92 14.14
CA ALA A 170 28.89 43.32 14.35
C ALA A 170 27.51 43.77 13.77
N GLY A 171 26.44 43.37 14.46
CA GLY A 171 25.33 44.20 15.00
C GLY A 171 24.37 44.99 14.06
N PRO A 172 23.31 45.63 14.60
CA PRO A 172 22.77 45.56 15.96
C PRO A 172 21.33 44.99 16.04
N ARG A 173 20.94 44.59 17.26
CA ARG A 173 19.63 44.08 17.66
C ARG A 173 18.67 45.21 18.04
N GLY A 174 17.37 44.98 17.83
CA GLY A 174 16.26 45.69 18.48
C GLY A 174 15.02 44.78 18.59
N PRO A 175 14.18 44.89 19.64
CA PRO A 175 13.45 43.76 20.22
C PRO A 175 11.94 43.77 19.93
N GLY A 176 11.26 42.63 20.11
CA GLY A 176 9.80 42.60 20.02
C GLY A 176 9.18 41.21 20.18
N THR A 177 8.98 40.82 21.43
CA THR A 177 8.17 39.71 21.97
C THR A 177 6.81 39.52 21.25
N ALA A 178 6.43 38.26 20.97
CA ALA A 178 5.07 37.76 21.25
C ALA A 178 4.93 36.26 20.92
N ALA A 179 4.50 35.50 21.92
CA ALA A 179 3.88 34.19 21.78
C ALA A 179 2.53 34.30 21.05
N GLY A 180 2.09 33.22 20.41
CA GLY A 180 0.74 33.14 19.86
C GLY A 180 0.45 31.81 19.16
N ALA A 181 -0.27 30.93 19.85
CA ALA A 181 -1.05 29.87 19.24
C ALA A 181 -2.23 30.44 18.44
N ALA A 182 -2.70 29.71 17.41
CA ALA A 182 -4.12 29.37 17.15
C ALA A 182 -4.49 29.26 15.65
N VAL A 183 -5.14 28.12 15.32
CA VAL A 183 -6.47 27.96 14.71
C VAL A 183 -6.75 28.47 13.27
N LEU A 184 -7.14 27.47 12.45
CA LEU A 184 -8.28 27.38 11.51
C LEU A 184 -8.74 28.65 10.73
N GLY A 185 -8.65 28.56 9.40
CA GLY A 185 -9.41 29.43 8.49
C GLY A 185 -9.83 28.68 7.23
N ARG A 186 -11.08 28.19 7.20
CA ARG A 186 -11.76 27.81 5.96
C ARG A 186 -11.92 29.07 5.11
N ARG A 187 -11.56 29.01 3.82
CA ARG A 187 -12.01 30.02 2.84
C ARG A 187 -13.06 29.39 1.93
N THR A 188 -14.30 29.83 2.13
CA THR A 188 -15.34 29.90 1.11
C THR A 188 -15.21 31.21 0.36
N ALA A 189 -15.28 31.18 -0.97
CA ALA A 189 -15.82 32.19 -1.88
C ALA A 189 -15.49 31.71 -3.31
N GLY A 190 -16.35 31.80 -4.31
CA GLY A 190 -17.64 32.46 -4.41
C GLY A 190 -18.04 32.42 -5.89
N ALA A 191 -19.33 32.29 -6.13
CA ALA A 191 -19.93 32.37 -7.45
C ALA A 191 -19.76 33.77 -8.07
N ARG A 192 -19.58 33.81 -9.39
CA ARG A 192 -20.42 34.55 -10.35
C ARG A 192 -20.15 34.02 -11.75
#